data_AF-A0A9E5BHQ5-F1
#
_entry.id   AF-A0A9E5BHQ5-F1
#
_cell.length_a   1.000
_cell.length_b   1.000
_cell.length_c   1.000
_cell.angle_alpha   90.00
_cell.angle_beta   90.00
_cell.angle_gamma   90.00
#
_symmetry.space_group_name_H-M   'P 1'
#
loop_
_entity.id
_entity.type
_entity.pdbx_description
1 polymer ?
#
loop_
_entity_poly.entity_id
_entity_poly.type
_entity_poly.pdbx_seq_one_letter_code
_entity_poly.pdbx_strand_id
1 'polypeptide(L)'
;MLHPSFQNLPQTRLGIGVYVWKLTQEAHQGRNWQSRLVKSLGASLSAFTQKDVFVDWLSFLHEPENQAILEANPFLRFRTLRGYVSTRWGNDKKLKVLKDSLRFSHLKKGSLQDSLVIKMEEKLTIADIPLGEDLGNIQFKLSNSYRFRREGQWTLSVHCDKIGDELCSIAFAVEEVNGQWIAYAGAIQGGAGANEDTIKASWKAMHGV
;
A
#
# COMPACT_ATOMS: atom_id res chain seq x y z
N MET A 1 8.57 -21.43 -3.21
CA MET A 1 8.77 -21.99 -1.85
C MET A 1 7.48 -21.76 -1.09
N LEU A 2 6.81 -22.85 -0.71
CA LEU A 2 5.57 -22.79 0.08
C LEU A 2 5.92 -22.21 1.47
N HIS A 3 5.31 -21.07 1.82
CA HIS A 3 5.42 -20.50 3.18
C HIS A 3 4.89 -21.52 4.20
N PRO A 4 5.47 -21.59 5.42
CA PRO A 4 4.96 -22.46 6.47
C PRO A 4 3.47 -22.18 6.68
N SER A 5 2.68 -23.24 6.79
CA SER A 5 1.24 -23.17 7.02
C SER A 5 0.97 -22.24 8.21
N PHE A 6 0.17 -21.20 7.99
CA PHE A 6 -0.27 -20.21 8.99
C PHE A 6 -1.15 -20.80 10.09
N GLN A 7 -1.25 -22.13 10.17
CA GLN A 7 -2.13 -22.85 11.09
C GLN A 7 -1.78 -22.60 12.57
N ASN A 8 -0.63 -21.97 12.88
CA ASN A 8 -0.26 -21.59 14.25
C ASN A 8 0.39 -20.20 14.31
N LEU A 9 -0.39 -19.13 14.16
CA LEU A 9 0.07 -17.79 14.55
C LEU A 9 0.41 -17.79 16.06
N PRO A 10 1.58 -17.26 16.47
CA PRO A 10 1.91 -17.19 17.89
C PRO A 10 0.87 -16.40 18.67
N GLN A 11 0.43 -16.95 19.80
CA GLN A 11 -0.59 -16.31 20.65
C GLN A 11 0.01 -15.35 21.67
N THR A 12 1.32 -15.43 21.92
CA THR A 12 2.01 -14.54 22.86
C THR A 12 2.60 -13.34 22.13
N ARG A 13 2.71 -12.20 22.83
CA ARG A 13 3.39 -11.02 22.29
C ARG A 13 4.82 -11.37 21.87
N LEU A 14 5.57 -12.05 22.76
CA LEU A 14 6.94 -12.48 22.50
C LEU A 14 7.04 -13.30 21.20
N GLY A 15 6.15 -14.28 21.04
CA GLY A 15 6.09 -15.12 19.84
C GLY A 15 5.81 -14.32 18.57
N ILE A 16 4.89 -13.35 18.62
CA ILE A 16 4.59 -12.47 17.47
C ILE A 16 5.80 -11.63 17.07
N GLY A 17 6.55 -11.07 18.03
CA GLY A 17 7.76 -10.30 17.70
C GLY A 17 8.85 -11.16 17.05
N VAL A 18 9.06 -12.40 17.52
CA VAL A 18 9.99 -13.36 16.89
C VAL A 18 9.51 -13.75 15.50
N TYR A 19 8.21 -13.95 15.32
CA TYR A 19 7.62 -14.26 14.02
C TYR A 19 7.83 -13.12 13.02
N VAL A 20 7.51 -11.88 13.42
CA VAL A 20 7.71 -10.68 12.60
C VAL A 20 9.18 -10.44 12.30
N TRP A 21 10.08 -10.76 13.22
CA TRP A 21 11.52 -10.69 13.00
C TRP A 21 11.91 -11.55 11.79
N LYS A 22 11.54 -12.84 11.81
CA LYS A 22 11.85 -13.79 10.72
C LYS A 22 11.26 -13.32 9.40
N LEU A 23 10.00 -12.90 9.41
CA LEU A 23 9.30 -12.43 8.22
C LEU A 23 9.96 -11.18 7.63
N THR A 24 10.42 -10.25 8.48
CA THR A 24 11.12 -9.03 8.03
C THR A 24 12.50 -9.33 7.48
N GLN A 25 13.22 -10.31 8.06
CA GLN A 25 14.51 -10.78 7.56
C GLN A 25 14.35 -11.37 6.16
N GLU A 26 13.35 -12.21 5.94
CA GLU A 26 12.99 -12.80 4.63
C GLU A 26 12.67 -11.70 3.59
N ALA A 27 11.79 -10.77 3.94
CA ALA A 27 11.38 -9.69 3.05
C ALA A 27 12.52 -8.70 2.70
N HIS A 28 13.62 -8.72 3.44
CA HIS A 28 14.76 -7.82 3.26
C HIS A 28 16.09 -8.54 3.04
N GLN A 29 16.08 -9.79 2.56
CA GLN A 29 17.29 -10.57 2.29
C GLN A 29 18.28 -9.86 1.35
N GLY A 30 17.78 -9.08 0.37
CA GLY A 30 18.62 -8.33 -0.57
C GLY A 30 19.18 -7.00 -0.05
N ARG A 31 18.97 -6.64 1.23
CA ARG A 31 19.51 -5.40 1.83
C ARG A 31 20.77 -5.69 2.64
N ASN A 32 21.58 -4.64 2.86
CA ASN A 32 22.72 -4.74 3.76
C ASN A 32 22.30 -5.15 5.19
N TRP A 33 23.23 -5.78 5.91
CA TRP A 33 23.00 -6.35 7.23
C TRP A 33 22.42 -5.34 8.22
N GLN A 34 23.01 -4.15 8.30
CA GLN A 34 22.61 -3.11 9.26
C GLN A 34 21.17 -2.65 9.02
N SER A 35 20.80 -2.36 7.76
CA SER A 35 19.43 -1.95 7.41
C SER A 35 18.43 -3.06 7.71
N ARG A 36 18.78 -4.31 7.43
CA ARG A 36 17.92 -5.46 7.71
C ARG A 36 17.69 -5.65 9.21
N LEU A 37 18.74 -5.49 10.02
CA LEU A 37 18.65 -5.59 11.48
C LEU A 37 17.75 -4.49 12.06
N VAL A 38 17.99 -3.22 11.71
CA VAL A 38 17.19 -2.07 12.18
C VAL A 38 15.72 -2.24 11.82
N LYS A 39 15.43 -2.66 10.58
CA LYS A 39 14.04 -2.86 10.13
C LYS A 39 13.35 -4.00 10.85
N SER A 40 14.06 -5.11 11.07
CA SER A 40 13.52 -6.27 11.77
C SER A 40 13.22 -5.92 13.23
N LEU A 41 14.14 -5.23 13.90
CA LEU A 41 13.94 -4.74 15.28
C LEU A 41 12.73 -3.81 15.37
N GLY A 42 12.65 -2.80 14.51
CA GLY A 42 11.54 -1.85 14.51
C GLY A 42 10.18 -2.51 14.25
N ALA A 43 10.12 -3.45 13.29
CA ALA A 43 8.90 -4.19 12.99
C ALA A 43 8.49 -5.10 14.16
N SER A 44 9.44 -5.86 14.74
CA SER A 44 9.18 -6.74 15.88
C SER A 44 8.70 -5.98 17.12
N LEU A 45 9.32 -4.83 17.43
CA LEU A 45 8.90 -3.97 18.53
C LEU A 45 7.49 -3.41 18.30
N SER A 46 7.18 -3.00 17.07
CA SER A 46 5.84 -2.55 16.71
C SER A 46 4.81 -3.68 16.84
N ALA A 47 5.18 -4.91 16.51
CA ALA A 47 4.29 -6.07 16.63
C ALA A 47 4.03 -6.48 18.08
N PHE A 48 4.96 -6.25 19.01
CA PHE A 48 4.69 -6.45 20.44
C PHE A 48 3.56 -5.56 20.96
N THR A 49 3.54 -4.31 20.53
CA THR A 49 2.57 -3.30 20.98
C THR A 49 1.23 -3.42 20.25
N GLN A 50 1.24 -3.95 19.02
CA GLN A 50 0.07 -4.01 18.15
C GLN A 50 -0.34 -5.46 17.82
N LYS A 51 -0.10 -6.39 18.75
CA LYS A 51 -0.26 -7.84 18.56
C LYS A 51 -1.62 -8.20 17.95
N ASP A 52 -2.71 -7.79 18.60
CA ASP A 52 -4.05 -8.25 18.24
C ASP A 52 -4.45 -7.71 16.86
N VAL A 53 -4.17 -6.43 16.60
CA VAL A 53 -4.40 -5.78 15.30
C VAL A 53 -3.58 -6.42 14.18
N PHE A 54 -2.33 -6.79 14.47
CA PHE A 54 -1.46 -7.47 13.52
C PHE A 54 -1.95 -8.88 13.22
N VAL A 55 -2.36 -9.64 14.25
CA VAL A 55 -2.94 -10.98 14.09
C VAL A 55 -4.22 -10.90 13.27
N ASP A 56 -5.13 -9.99 13.58
CA ASP A 56 -6.39 -9.81 12.84
C ASP A 56 -6.18 -9.45 11.38
N TRP A 57 -5.15 -8.65 11.10
CA TRP A 57 -4.76 -8.31 9.72
C TRP A 57 -4.18 -9.51 8.99
N LEU A 58 -3.28 -10.26 9.63
CA LEU A 58 -2.70 -11.44 9.04
C LEU A 58 -3.77 -12.49 8.78
N SER A 59 -4.66 -12.77 9.73
CA SER A 59 -5.76 -13.73 9.55
C SER A 59 -6.60 -13.37 8.33
N PHE A 60 -6.98 -12.09 8.20
CA PHE A 60 -7.72 -11.58 7.04
C PHE A 60 -6.95 -11.76 5.72
N LEU A 61 -5.66 -11.41 5.68
CA LEU A 61 -4.83 -11.58 4.48
C LEU A 61 -4.69 -13.04 4.02
N HIS A 62 -4.85 -14.01 4.92
CA HIS A 62 -4.74 -15.43 4.58
C HIS A 62 -6.07 -16.06 4.16
N GLU A 63 -7.17 -15.30 4.20
CA GLU A 63 -8.42 -15.74 3.59
C GLU A 63 -8.18 -16.06 2.10
N PRO A 64 -8.82 -17.12 1.55
CA PRO A 64 -8.54 -17.59 0.20
C PRO A 64 -8.64 -16.50 -0.89
N GLU A 65 -9.57 -15.56 -0.73
CA GLU A 65 -9.78 -14.43 -1.65
C GLU A 65 -8.62 -13.43 -1.71
N ASN A 66 -7.81 -13.35 -0.65
CA ASN A 66 -6.71 -12.41 -0.52
C ASN A 66 -5.34 -12.98 -0.93
N GLN A 67 -5.25 -14.29 -1.18
CA GLN A 67 -3.96 -14.98 -1.41
C GLN A 67 -3.19 -14.41 -2.61
N ALA A 68 -3.86 -14.22 -3.76
CA ALA A 68 -3.23 -13.67 -4.95
C ALA A 68 -2.66 -12.26 -4.72
N ILE A 69 -3.39 -11.42 -3.97
CA ILE A 69 -2.95 -10.07 -3.60
C ILE A 69 -1.72 -10.13 -2.67
N LEU A 70 -1.73 -11.06 -1.72
CA LEU A 70 -0.63 -11.26 -0.78
C LEU A 70 0.64 -11.79 -1.45
N GLU A 71 0.49 -12.69 -2.42
CA GLU A 71 1.59 -13.22 -3.23
C GLU A 71 2.21 -12.12 -4.10
N ALA A 72 1.37 -11.29 -4.74
CA ALA A 72 1.79 -10.17 -5.56
C ALA A 72 2.50 -9.07 -4.74
N ASN A 73 2.09 -8.86 -3.47
CA ASN A 73 2.72 -7.93 -2.55
C ASN A 73 2.94 -8.52 -1.14
N PRO A 74 4.09 -9.19 -0.92
CA PRO A 74 4.45 -9.75 0.39
C PRO A 74 4.58 -8.72 1.51
N PHE A 75 4.80 -7.44 1.18
CA PHE A 75 4.94 -6.37 2.17
C PHE A 75 3.61 -5.91 2.77
N LEU A 76 2.47 -6.35 2.23
CA LEU A 76 1.15 -6.08 2.80
C LEU A 76 1.05 -6.55 4.26
N ARG A 77 1.73 -7.65 4.60
CA ARG A 77 1.79 -8.20 5.97
C ARG A 77 2.20 -7.17 7.01
N PHE A 78 3.04 -6.21 6.65
CA PHE A 78 3.61 -5.24 7.60
C PHE A 78 2.82 -3.92 7.70
N ARG A 79 1.70 -3.76 6.98
CA ARG A 79 0.98 -2.48 6.90
C ARG A 79 0.48 -1.99 8.26
N THR A 80 -0.01 -2.90 9.10
CA THR A 80 -0.46 -2.54 10.46
C THR A 80 0.69 -2.17 11.40
N LEU A 81 1.92 -2.58 11.12
CA LEU A 81 3.08 -2.29 11.98
C LEU A 81 3.69 -0.90 11.75
N ARG A 82 3.09 -0.10 10.87
CA ARG A 82 3.56 1.24 10.49
C ARG A 82 2.40 2.23 10.56
N GLY A 83 2.72 3.53 10.58
CA GLY A 83 1.72 4.54 10.28
C GLY A 83 1.21 4.34 8.85
N TYR A 84 -0.11 4.43 8.66
CA TYR A 84 -0.80 4.14 7.40
C TYR A 84 -1.86 5.21 7.11
N VAL A 85 -1.73 5.89 5.98
CA VAL A 85 -2.52 7.02 5.45
C VAL A 85 -2.51 8.26 6.37
N SER A 86 -2.92 8.11 7.64
CA SER A 86 -2.88 9.16 8.65
C SER A 86 -2.24 8.68 9.93
N THR A 87 -1.34 9.48 10.50
CA THR A 87 -0.73 9.23 11.82
C THR A 87 -1.69 9.49 12.97
N ARG A 88 -2.81 10.19 12.72
CA ARG A 88 -3.87 10.47 13.72
C ARG A 88 -4.81 9.29 13.92
N TRP A 89 -4.78 8.29 13.04
CA TRP A 89 -5.65 7.12 13.14
C TRP A 89 -5.17 6.15 14.22
N GLY A 90 -6.11 5.75 15.08
CA GLY A 90 -5.93 4.60 15.96
C GLY A 90 -5.85 3.29 15.18
N ASN A 91 -5.46 2.22 15.87
CA ASN A 91 -5.26 0.91 15.24
C ASN A 91 -6.52 0.33 14.60
N ASP A 92 -7.67 0.50 15.23
CA ASP A 92 -8.94 -0.03 14.72
C ASP A 92 -9.33 0.64 13.40
N LYS A 93 -9.18 1.97 13.34
CA LYS A 93 -9.43 2.74 12.11
C LYS A 93 -8.50 2.30 10.98
N LYS A 94 -7.20 2.17 11.27
CA LYS A 94 -6.21 1.68 10.32
C LYS A 94 -6.55 0.29 9.80
N LEU A 95 -6.86 -0.65 10.71
CA LEU A 95 -7.23 -2.02 10.35
C LEU A 95 -8.47 -2.05 9.47
N LYS A 96 -9.50 -1.28 9.85
CA LYS A 96 -10.74 -1.16 9.09
C LYS A 96 -10.47 -0.67 7.66
N VAL A 97 -9.73 0.43 7.49
CA VAL A 97 -9.40 0.96 6.15
C VAL A 97 -8.60 -0.05 5.31
N LEU A 98 -7.67 -0.79 5.92
CA LEU A 98 -6.92 -1.83 5.23
C LEU A 98 -7.84 -2.96 4.74
N LYS A 99 -8.70 -3.49 5.62
CA LYS A 99 -9.67 -4.55 5.27
C LYS A 99 -10.67 -4.06 4.24
N ASP A 100 -11.24 -2.89 4.44
CA ASP A 100 -12.24 -2.30 3.54
C ASP A 100 -11.65 -2.01 2.16
N SER A 101 -10.37 -1.65 2.05
CA SER A 101 -9.72 -1.48 0.76
C SER A 101 -9.65 -2.80 -0.02
N LEU A 102 -9.30 -3.92 0.61
CA LEU A 102 -9.31 -5.22 -0.07
C LEU A 102 -10.74 -5.68 -0.36
N ARG A 103 -11.67 -5.54 0.58
CA ARG A 103 -13.10 -5.83 0.37
C ARG A 103 -13.67 -5.04 -0.81
N PHE A 104 -13.36 -3.75 -0.90
CA PHE A 104 -13.79 -2.91 -2.02
C PHE A 104 -13.28 -3.44 -3.36
N SER A 105 -12.01 -3.88 -3.40
CA SER A 105 -11.42 -4.46 -4.60
C SER A 105 -12.17 -5.72 -5.06
N HIS A 106 -12.59 -6.57 -4.13
CA HIS A 106 -13.38 -7.77 -4.43
C HIS A 106 -14.82 -7.46 -4.85
N LEU A 107 -15.43 -6.45 -4.21
CA LEU A 107 -16.81 -6.04 -4.48
C LEU A 107 -16.97 -5.37 -5.85
N LYS A 108 -16.06 -4.45 -6.20
CA LYS A 108 -16.16 -3.68 -7.45
C LYS A 108 -15.49 -4.37 -8.64
N LYS A 109 -14.48 -5.21 -8.39
CA LYS A 109 -13.67 -5.90 -9.42
C LYS A 109 -13.05 -4.90 -10.42
N GLY A 110 -12.40 -5.44 -11.46
CA GLY A 110 -11.78 -4.66 -12.53
C GLY A 110 -10.44 -4.05 -12.14
N SER A 111 -10.07 -2.92 -12.74
CA SER A 111 -8.69 -2.41 -12.72
C SER A 111 -8.11 -2.17 -11.32
N LEU A 112 -8.94 -1.85 -10.33
CA LEU A 112 -8.47 -1.72 -8.94
C LEU A 112 -8.07 -3.08 -8.36
N GLN A 113 -8.81 -4.15 -8.62
CA GLN A 113 -8.43 -5.50 -8.21
C GLN A 113 -7.22 -5.98 -9.01
N ASP A 114 -7.23 -5.78 -10.32
CA ASP A 114 -6.17 -6.22 -11.23
C ASP A 114 -4.82 -5.60 -10.83
N SER A 115 -4.82 -4.30 -10.48
CA SER A 115 -3.61 -3.61 -10.02
C SER A 115 -3.04 -4.12 -8.69
N LEU A 116 -3.81 -4.90 -7.91
CA LEU A 116 -3.34 -5.50 -6.65
C LEU A 116 -2.77 -6.90 -6.83
N VAL A 117 -3.07 -7.57 -7.94
CA VAL A 117 -2.60 -8.94 -8.24
C VAL A 117 -1.46 -8.98 -9.26
N ILE A 118 -1.19 -7.88 -9.97
CA ILE A 118 0.07 -7.70 -10.70
C ILE A 118 1.24 -7.53 -9.72
N LYS A 119 2.45 -7.84 -10.18
CA LYS A 119 3.64 -7.79 -9.32
C LYS A 119 3.84 -6.37 -8.78
N MET A 120 4.25 -6.26 -7.52
CA MET A 120 4.54 -4.96 -6.91
C MET A 120 5.46 -4.09 -7.79
N GLU A 121 5.14 -2.79 -7.90
CA GLU A 121 5.71 -1.80 -8.83
C GLU A 121 5.30 -1.90 -10.31
N GLU A 122 4.69 -3.00 -10.76
CA GLU A 122 4.07 -3.01 -12.09
C GLU A 122 2.88 -2.06 -12.15
N LYS A 123 2.67 -1.47 -13.33
CA LYS A 123 1.65 -0.44 -13.57
C LYS A 123 0.66 -0.94 -14.62
N LEU A 124 -0.63 -0.90 -14.28
CA LEU A 124 -1.73 -1.20 -15.18
C LEU A 124 -2.25 0.10 -15.79
N THR A 125 -2.15 0.25 -17.11
CA THR A 125 -2.79 1.38 -17.82
C THR A 125 -4.31 1.19 -17.82
N ILE A 126 -5.03 2.17 -17.29
CA ILE A 126 -6.50 2.17 -17.19
C ILE A 126 -7.18 3.15 -18.15
N ALA A 127 -6.44 4.15 -18.62
CA ALA A 127 -6.87 5.05 -19.66
C ALA A 127 -5.65 5.56 -20.44
N ASP A 128 -5.82 5.73 -21.74
CA ASP A 128 -4.84 6.28 -22.66
C ASP A 128 -5.57 7.30 -23.54
N ILE A 129 -5.18 8.57 -23.42
CA ILE A 129 -5.89 9.70 -24.04
C ILE A 129 -4.91 10.42 -24.98
N PRO A 130 -5.15 10.39 -26.30
CA PRO A 130 -4.34 11.15 -27.25
C PRO A 130 -4.64 12.65 -27.11
N LEU A 131 -3.58 13.47 -27.00
CA LEU A 131 -3.67 14.93 -26.94
C LEU A 131 -3.42 15.60 -28.31
N GLY A 132 -3.12 14.81 -29.35
CA GLY A 132 -2.79 15.28 -30.70
C GLY A 132 -1.34 14.94 -31.09
N GLU A 133 -1.03 15.01 -32.38
CA GLU A 133 0.28 14.57 -32.94
C GLU A 133 1.48 15.25 -32.25
N ASP A 134 1.33 16.51 -31.84
CA ASP A 134 2.39 17.29 -31.22
C ASP A 134 2.47 17.16 -29.69
N LEU A 135 1.47 16.58 -29.03
CA LEU A 135 1.39 16.54 -27.57
C LEU A 135 1.50 15.13 -27.00
N GLY A 136 1.39 14.10 -27.84
CA GLY A 136 1.48 12.70 -27.43
C GLY A 136 0.24 12.24 -26.67
N ASN A 137 0.42 11.29 -25.77
CA ASN A 137 -0.65 10.64 -25.02
C ASN A 137 -0.52 10.86 -23.51
N ILE A 138 -1.66 11.06 -22.85
CA ILE A 138 -1.77 10.99 -21.39
C ILE A 138 -2.24 9.60 -20.98
N GLN A 139 -1.43 8.93 -20.17
CA GLN A 139 -1.74 7.61 -19.64
C GLN A 139 -2.02 7.68 -18.14
N PHE A 140 -3.16 7.15 -17.73
CA PHE A 140 -3.49 6.93 -16.33
C PHE A 140 -3.16 5.49 -15.98
N LYS A 141 -2.32 5.30 -14.97
CA LYS A 141 -1.83 3.98 -14.58
C LYS A 141 -2.06 3.72 -13.08
N LEU A 142 -2.64 2.58 -12.76
CA LEU A 142 -2.80 2.08 -11.40
C LEU A 142 -1.66 1.13 -11.02
N SER A 143 -1.21 1.19 -9.78
CA SER A 143 -0.23 0.23 -9.25
C SER A 143 -0.32 0.08 -7.74
N ASN A 144 0.39 -0.94 -7.24
CA ASN A 144 0.74 -1.08 -5.84
C ASN A 144 2.24 -0.78 -5.67
N SER A 145 2.57 0.48 -5.39
CA SER A 145 3.96 0.92 -5.27
C SER A 145 4.49 0.83 -3.83
N TYR A 146 5.67 0.24 -3.67
CA TYR A 146 6.41 0.23 -2.40
C TYR A 146 6.73 1.65 -1.94
N ARG A 147 6.93 2.61 -2.86
CA ARG A 147 7.14 4.03 -2.53
C ARG A 147 6.03 4.58 -1.65
N PHE A 148 4.78 4.21 -1.96
CA PHE A 148 3.55 4.69 -1.32
C PHE A 148 2.92 3.70 -0.33
N ARG A 149 3.70 2.71 0.13
CA ARG A 149 3.21 1.61 0.99
C ARG A 149 2.61 2.05 2.33
N ARG A 150 2.87 3.29 2.78
CA ARG A 150 2.31 3.86 4.01
C ARG A 150 1.20 4.87 3.71
N GLU A 151 0.99 5.22 2.45
CA GLU A 151 0.20 6.36 2.01
C GLU A 151 -1.09 5.90 1.30
N GLY A 152 -1.17 4.67 0.82
CA GLY A 152 -2.39 4.14 0.20
C GLY A 152 -2.30 2.68 -0.19
N GLN A 153 -3.45 2.08 -0.51
CA GLN A 153 -3.54 0.74 -1.08
C GLN A 153 -3.24 0.75 -2.58
N TRP A 154 -3.69 1.79 -3.27
CA TRP A 154 -3.42 2.03 -4.69
C TRP A 154 -2.62 3.30 -4.88
N THR A 155 -1.91 3.34 -6.00
CA THR A 155 -1.31 4.55 -6.56
C THR A 155 -1.89 4.76 -7.95
N LEU A 156 -2.55 5.90 -8.16
CA LEU A 156 -2.91 6.39 -9.49
C LEU A 156 -1.83 7.35 -9.95
N SER A 157 -1.21 7.07 -11.08
CA SER A 157 -0.15 7.88 -11.67
C SER A 157 -0.55 8.36 -13.06
N VAL A 158 -0.21 9.60 -13.38
CA VAL A 158 -0.44 10.22 -14.69
C VAL A 158 0.90 10.34 -15.40
N HIS A 159 0.98 9.88 -16.64
CA HIS A 159 2.19 9.89 -17.47
C HIS A 159 1.92 10.64 -18.77
N CYS A 160 2.94 11.32 -19.30
CA CYS A 160 2.94 11.84 -20.66
C CYS A 160 4.12 11.25 -21.42
N ASP A 161 3.85 10.53 -22.49
CA ASP A 161 4.87 9.83 -23.29
C ASP A 161 5.90 10.79 -23.91
N LYS A 162 5.48 11.97 -24.37
CA LYS A 162 6.39 12.99 -24.94
C LYS A 162 7.35 13.61 -23.93
N ILE A 163 6.93 13.74 -22.67
CA ILE A 163 7.78 14.26 -21.59
C ILE A 163 8.60 13.12 -20.95
N GLY A 164 8.23 11.87 -21.22
CA GLY A 164 8.99 10.67 -20.88
C GLY A 164 8.82 10.20 -19.43
N ASP A 165 8.12 10.96 -18.59
CA ASP A 165 8.07 10.74 -17.15
C ASP A 165 6.66 10.84 -16.54
N GLU A 166 6.57 10.36 -15.31
CA GLU A 166 5.41 10.54 -14.43
C GLU A 166 5.20 12.04 -14.17
N LEU A 167 4.00 12.56 -14.41
CA LEU A 167 3.64 13.94 -14.10
C LEU A 167 3.30 14.07 -12.62
N CYS A 168 2.44 13.18 -12.13
CA CYS A 168 2.05 13.13 -10.73
C CYS A 168 1.51 11.74 -10.35
N SER A 169 1.50 11.49 -9.05
CA SER A 169 0.95 10.30 -8.43
C SER A 169 0.12 10.66 -7.20
N ILE A 170 -0.98 9.93 -7.02
CA ILE A 170 -1.83 10.00 -5.84
C ILE A 170 -1.92 8.61 -5.23
N ALA A 171 -1.56 8.50 -3.96
CA ALA A 171 -1.74 7.29 -3.17
C ALA A 171 -3.03 7.38 -2.36
N PHE A 172 -3.89 6.38 -2.45
CA PHE A 172 -5.16 6.38 -1.75
C PHE A 172 -5.58 5.02 -1.22
N ALA A 173 -6.42 5.04 -0.19
CA ALA A 173 -7.12 3.89 0.37
C ALA A 173 -8.62 4.18 0.45
N VAL A 174 -9.45 3.16 0.63
CA VAL A 174 -10.90 3.35 0.73
C VAL A 174 -11.47 2.70 1.99
N GLU A 175 -12.61 3.21 2.42
CA GLU A 175 -13.35 2.72 3.57
C GLU A 175 -14.84 2.85 3.35
N GLU A 176 -15.61 1.90 3.88
CA GLU A 176 -17.06 2.02 3.95
C GLU A 176 -17.50 2.72 5.24
N VAL A 177 -18.20 3.85 5.13
CA VAL A 177 -18.76 4.60 6.26
C VAL A 177 -20.24 4.84 5.97
N ASN A 178 -21.11 4.33 6.85
CA ASN A 178 -22.57 4.48 6.72
C ASN A 178 -23.11 4.08 5.32
N GLY A 179 -22.60 2.99 4.76
CA GLY A 179 -22.99 2.47 3.43
C GLY A 179 -22.40 3.24 2.25
N GLN A 180 -21.54 4.23 2.49
CA GLN A 180 -20.86 5.00 1.45
C GLN A 180 -19.36 4.70 1.44
N TRP A 181 -18.77 4.66 0.25
CA TRP A 181 -17.33 4.46 0.10
C TRP A 181 -16.62 5.82 0.08
N ILE A 182 -15.70 6.00 1.02
CA ILE A 182 -14.86 7.18 1.15
C ILE A 182 -13.45 6.82 0.71
N ALA A 183 -12.88 7.62 -0.19
CA ALA A 183 -11.47 7.53 -0.57
C ALA A 183 -10.64 8.52 0.26
N TYR A 184 -9.56 8.02 0.87
CA TYR A 184 -8.57 8.82 1.59
C TYR A 184 -7.31 8.92 0.74
N ALA A 185 -6.93 10.13 0.35
CA ALA A 185 -5.62 10.40 -0.24
C ALA A 185 -4.58 10.53 0.88
N GLY A 186 -3.58 9.64 0.91
CA GLY A 186 -2.48 9.73 1.88
C GLY A 186 -1.24 10.42 1.33
N ALA A 187 -1.11 10.58 0.02
CA ALA A 187 -0.08 11.42 -0.60
C ALA A 187 -0.46 11.87 -2.01
N ILE A 188 0.00 13.05 -2.38
CA ILE A 188 0.16 13.51 -3.77
C ILE A 188 1.63 13.87 -3.95
N GLN A 189 2.24 13.37 -5.02
CA GLN A 189 3.64 13.66 -5.35
C GLN A 189 3.74 14.00 -6.84
N GLY A 190 4.49 15.05 -7.18
CA GLY A 190 4.87 15.33 -8.56
C GLY A 190 6.01 14.42 -9.01
N GLY A 191 6.12 14.19 -10.31
CA GLY A 191 7.32 13.59 -10.89
C GLY A 191 8.38 14.62 -11.27
N ALA A 192 9.39 14.18 -12.02
CA ALA A 192 10.53 15.00 -12.38
C ALA A 192 10.07 16.18 -13.26
N GLY A 193 10.38 17.42 -12.84
CA GLY A 193 9.94 18.63 -13.54
C GLY A 193 8.50 19.08 -13.24
N ALA A 194 7.80 18.44 -12.32
CA ALA A 194 6.49 18.92 -11.86
C ALA A 194 6.62 20.28 -11.15
N ASN A 195 5.66 21.18 -11.39
CA ASN A 195 5.60 22.47 -10.72
C ASN A 195 5.43 22.26 -9.20
N GLU A 196 6.50 22.53 -8.46
CA GLU A 196 6.58 22.32 -7.02
C GLU A 196 5.49 23.10 -6.27
N ASP A 197 5.12 24.29 -6.75
CA ASP A 197 4.10 25.13 -6.15
C ASP A 197 2.71 24.49 -6.28
N THR A 198 2.40 23.89 -7.43
CA THR A 198 1.14 23.18 -7.67
C THR A 198 1.03 21.94 -6.76
N ILE A 199 2.13 21.20 -6.58
CA ILE A 199 2.15 20.01 -5.71
C ILE A 199 2.01 20.43 -4.24
N LYS A 200 2.72 21.48 -3.80
CA LYS A 200 2.59 22.03 -2.44
C LYS A 200 1.18 22.55 -2.18
N ALA A 201 0.57 23.26 -3.13
CA ALA A 201 -0.81 23.75 -3.01
C ALA A 201 -1.81 22.59 -2.88
N SER A 202 -1.67 21.56 -3.73
CA SER A 202 -2.50 20.34 -3.67
C SER A 202 -2.32 19.61 -2.34
N TRP A 203 -1.09 19.49 -1.84
CA TRP A 203 -0.79 18.89 -0.54
C TRP A 203 -1.41 19.67 0.62
N LYS A 204 -1.27 21.01 0.64
CA LYS A 204 -1.90 21.87 1.65
C LYS A 204 -3.43 21.75 1.65
N ALA A 205 -4.04 21.71 0.47
CA ALA A 205 -5.49 21.55 0.34
C ALA A 205 -5.98 20.22 0.94
N MET A 206 -5.21 19.13 0.79
CA MET A 206 -5.58 17.82 1.36
C MET A 206 -5.42 17.73 2.88
N HIS A 207 -4.41 18.39 3.46
CA HIS A 207 -4.15 18.30 4.89
C HIS A 207 -4.98 19.26 5.75
N GLY A 208 -5.78 20.11 5.11
CA GLY A 208 -6.47 21.21 5.77
C GLY A 208 -5.47 22.29 6.19
N VAL A 209 -5.87 23.55 6.04
CA VAL A 209 -5.11 24.71 6.53
C VAL A 209 -4.84 24.58 8.03
#